data_AF-A0A8D8PV80-F1
#
_entry.id   AF-A0A8D8PV80-F1
#
_cell.length_a   1.000
_cell.length_b   1.000
_cell.length_c   1.000
_cell.angle_alpha   90.00
_cell.angle_beta   90.00
_cell.angle_gamma   90.00
#
_symmetry.space_group_name_H-M   'P 1'
#
loop_
_entity.id
_entity.type
_entity.pdbx_description
1 polymer ?
#
loop_
_entity_poly.entity_id
_entity_poly.type
_entity_poly.pdbx_seq_one_letter_code
_entity_poly.pdbx_strand_id
1 'polypeptide(L)'
;MASDREVLREVWDGKLPMCFTLLADQVSTVGEPDPSYLMVPRLSYLPLVLEKVKKHFVKFVDAEYQDNEMWLDYNGTPLKWHYPIGLLYDLNVTDNQLPWNITVHFDKFPANEILHCPSREAVESHFMSCIKEADVLKHRSQIVSNMQKKEHNQLWLGLQNDKFDQFWAINKKLMEPG
;
A
#
# COMPACT_ATOMS: atom_id res chain seq x y z
N MET A 1 26.10 -1.75 -14.27
CA MET A 1 26.31 -1.37 -12.85
C MET A 1 25.70 -0.02 -12.50
N ALA A 2 26.14 1.10 -13.09
CA ALA A 2 25.48 2.41 -12.85
C ALA A 2 24.05 2.47 -13.44
N SER A 3 23.89 1.97 -14.67
CA SER A 3 22.60 1.80 -15.36
C SER A 3 21.57 1.01 -14.56
N ASP A 4 22.02 -0.07 -13.90
CA ASP A 4 21.11 -0.98 -13.19
C ASP A 4 20.59 -0.31 -11.91
N ARG A 5 21.44 0.48 -11.23
CA ARG A 5 21.01 1.27 -10.06
C ARG A 5 20.02 2.36 -10.44
N GLU A 6 20.18 3.00 -11.60
CA GLU A 6 19.23 3.99 -12.11
C GLU A 6 17.86 3.36 -12.34
N VAL A 7 17.80 2.19 -12.99
CA VAL A 7 16.54 1.45 -13.16
C VAL A 7 15.90 1.10 -11.81
N LEU A 8 16.68 0.62 -10.83
CA LEU A 8 16.14 0.34 -9.50
C LEU A 8 15.57 1.59 -8.82
N ARG A 9 16.23 2.74 -9.01
CA ARG A 9 15.76 4.03 -8.46
C ARG A 9 14.49 4.49 -9.14
N GLU A 10 14.41 4.43 -10.47
CA GLU A 10 13.20 4.79 -11.22
C GLU A 10 11.99 3.93 -10.83
N VAL A 11 12.19 2.62 -10.65
CA VAL A 11 11.12 1.72 -10.17
C VAL A 11 10.69 2.07 -8.75
N TRP A 12 11.63 2.42 -7.88
CA TRP A 12 11.34 2.81 -6.50
C TRP A 12 10.62 4.15 -6.40
N ASP A 13 11.09 5.16 -7.13
CA ASP A 13 10.60 6.53 -7.10
C ASP A 13 9.28 6.69 -7.87
N GLY A 14 8.80 5.64 -8.55
CA GLY A 14 7.52 5.61 -9.24
C GLY A 14 6.35 5.96 -8.31
N LYS A 15 5.61 7.01 -8.64
CA LYS A 15 4.43 7.48 -7.90
C LYS A 15 3.18 7.54 -8.75
N LEU A 16 2.02 7.51 -8.09
CA LEU A 16 0.70 7.66 -8.69
C LEU A 16 -0.03 8.84 -8.07
N PRO A 17 -0.57 9.77 -8.88
CA PRO A 17 -1.51 10.77 -8.39
C PRO A 17 -2.85 10.08 -8.15
N MET A 18 -3.29 10.09 -6.89
CA MET A 18 -4.58 9.54 -6.47
C MET A 18 -5.49 10.66 -5.96
N CYS A 19 -6.76 10.56 -6.32
CA CYS A 19 -7.85 11.40 -5.81
C CYS A 19 -8.75 10.49 -4.98
N PHE A 20 -8.99 10.86 -3.72
CA PHE A 20 -9.87 10.15 -2.81
C PHE A 20 -11.13 10.96 -2.58
N THR A 21 -12.29 10.33 -2.72
CA THR A 21 -13.59 10.95 -2.45
C THR A 21 -14.38 10.05 -1.51
N LEU A 22 -15.02 10.63 -0.48
CA LEU A 22 -15.93 9.87 0.38
C LEU A 22 -17.21 9.52 -0.40
N LEU A 23 -17.71 8.29 -0.25
CA LEU A 23 -18.98 7.91 -0.87
C LEU A 23 -20.09 8.88 -0.44
N ALA A 24 -20.81 9.44 -1.41
CA ALA A 24 -21.85 10.47 -1.17
C ALA A 24 -22.90 10.02 -0.13
N ASP A 25 -23.34 8.76 -0.21
CA ASP A 25 -24.33 8.17 0.70
C ASP A 25 -23.84 8.06 2.16
N GLN A 26 -22.53 8.18 2.41
CA GLN A 26 -21.92 8.10 3.74
C GLN A 26 -21.60 9.49 4.32
N VAL A 27 -21.91 10.58 3.62
CA VAL A 27 -21.74 11.94 4.13
C VAL A 27 -22.92 12.29 5.05
N SER A 28 -22.64 12.52 6.33
CA SER A 28 -23.65 12.87 7.34
C SER A 28 -23.75 14.38 7.65
N THR A 29 -22.85 15.18 7.07
CA THR A 29 -22.79 16.62 7.28
C THR A 29 -23.50 17.41 6.19
N VAL A 30 -23.89 18.66 6.48
CA VAL A 30 -24.58 19.56 5.51
C VAL A 30 -23.69 19.94 4.32
N GLY A 31 -22.36 19.92 4.48
CA GLY A 31 -21.41 20.16 3.40
C GLY A 31 -20.71 18.87 2.97
N GLU A 32 -20.47 18.74 1.67
CA GLU A 32 -19.66 17.65 1.11
C GLU A 32 -18.18 17.87 1.43
N PRO A 33 -17.42 16.80 1.76
CA PRO A 33 -15.98 16.92 1.97
C PRO A 33 -15.24 17.15 0.66
N ASP A 34 -14.26 18.06 0.67
CA ASP A 34 -13.35 18.21 -0.46
C ASP A 34 -12.59 16.89 -0.74
N PRO A 35 -12.39 16.53 -2.01
CA PRO A 35 -11.54 15.39 -2.36
C PRO A 35 -10.11 15.55 -1.84
N SER A 36 -9.49 14.44 -1.44
CA SER A 36 -8.10 14.41 -0.97
C SER A 36 -7.17 13.94 -2.07
N TYR A 37 -6.10 14.68 -2.37
CA TYR A 37 -5.14 14.34 -3.42
C TYR A 37 -3.79 13.97 -2.84
N LEU A 38 -3.21 12.84 -3.26
CA LEU A 38 -1.90 12.38 -2.82
C LEU A 38 -1.07 11.81 -3.97
N MET A 39 0.24 12.05 -3.93
CA MET A 39 1.23 11.30 -4.71
C MET A 39 1.69 10.10 -3.89
N VAL A 40 1.28 8.89 -4.27
CA VAL A 40 1.58 7.68 -3.49
C VAL A 40 2.65 6.81 -4.18
N PRO A 41 3.54 6.13 -3.44
CA PRO A 41 4.53 5.23 -4.03
C PRO A 41 3.88 3.96 -4.61
N ARG A 42 4.24 3.59 -5.84
CA ARG A 42 3.72 2.38 -6.51
C ARG A 42 4.08 1.08 -5.77
N LEU A 43 5.24 1.02 -5.14
CA LEU A 43 5.74 -0.18 -4.45
C LEU A 43 5.18 -0.35 -3.03
N SER A 44 4.42 0.61 -2.51
CA SER A 44 3.86 0.55 -1.15
C SER A 44 2.48 -0.11 -1.14
N TYR A 45 1.87 -0.17 0.05
CA TYR A 45 0.52 -0.71 0.29
C TYR A 45 -0.41 0.40 0.77
N LEU A 46 -1.69 0.31 0.39
CA LEU A 46 -2.71 1.32 0.71
C LEU A 46 -2.74 1.70 2.21
N PRO A 47 -2.78 0.78 3.19
CA PRO A 47 -2.90 1.15 4.61
C PRO A 47 -1.72 1.98 5.14
N LEU A 48 -0.56 1.95 4.47
CA LEU A 48 0.62 2.71 4.89
C LEU A 48 0.56 4.19 4.49
N VAL A 49 -0.26 4.56 3.51
CA VAL A 49 -0.30 5.91 2.93
C VAL A 49 -1.60 6.68 3.22
N LEU A 50 -2.58 6.04 3.85
CA LEU A 50 -3.95 6.57 3.99
C LEU A 50 -4.28 7.20 5.35
N GLU A 51 -3.33 7.34 6.26
CA GLU A 51 -3.59 7.92 7.60
C GLU A 51 -4.20 9.32 7.49
N LYS A 52 -3.68 10.15 6.57
CA LYS A 52 -4.20 11.51 6.32
C LYS A 52 -5.59 11.49 5.68
N VAL A 53 -5.84 10.53 4.78
CA VAL A 53 -7.14 10.34 4.11
C VAL A 53 -8.20 9.95 5.13
N LYS A 54 -7.91 8.97 5.98
CA LYS A 54 -8.81 8.56 7.07
C LYS A 54 -9.13 9.72 8.00
N LYS A 55 -8.10 10.45 8.47
CA LYS A 55 -8.27 11.60 9.38
C LYS A 55 -9.08 12.75 8.78
N HIS A 56 -9.02 12.91 7.46
CA HIS A 56 -9.83 13.90 6.73
C HIS A 56 -11.30 13.49 6.71
N PHE A 57 -11.60 12.30 6.17
CA PHE A 57 -12.98 11.89 5.88
C PHE A 57 -13.78 11.41 7.09
N VAL A 58 -13.15 10.86 8.12
CA VAL A 58 -13.86 10.33 9.30
C VAL A 58 -14.76 11.37 9.99
N LYS A 59 -14.45 12.66 9.85
CA LYS A 59 -15.21 13.77 10.45
C LYS A 59 -16.56 14.05 9.75
N PHE A 60 -16.73 13.51 8.54
CA PHE A 60 -17.91 13.71 7.70
C PHE A 60 -18.86 12.51 7.71
N VAL A 61 -18.50 11.46 8.46
CA VAL A 61 -19.25 10.21 8.58
C VAL A 61 -20.05 10.22 9.88
N ASP A 62 -21.21 9.55 9.89
CA ASP A 62 -22.00 9.34 11.11
C ASP A 62 -21.15 8.74 12.24
N ALA A 63 -21.39 9.20 13.47
CA ALA A 63 -20.68 8.78 14.67
C ALA A 63 -20.67 7.25 14.84
N GLU A 64 -21.71 6.55 14.42
CA GLU A 64 -21.78 5.08 14.52
C GLU A 64 -20.75 4.34 13.64
N TYR A 65 -20.23 4.98 12.58
CA TYR A 65 -19.25 4.38 11.66
C TYR A 65 -17.84 4.99 11.79
N GLN A 66 -17.61 5.97 12.67
CA GLN A 66 -16.30 6.63 12.78
C GLN A 66 -15.18 5.69 13.24
N ASP A 67 -15.52 4.68 14.04
CA ASP A 67 -14.59 3.65 14.54
C ASP A 67 -14.44 2.46 13.58
N ASN A 68 -15.20 2.42 12.49
CA ASN A 68 -15.11 1.32 11.53
C ASN A 68 -13.79 1.30 10.76
N GLU A 69 -13.52 0.14 10.19
CA GLU A 69 -12.43 -0.03 9.25
C GLU A 69 -12.75 0.66 7.93
N MET A 70 -11.86 1.58 7.53
CA MET A 70 -11.94 2.26 6.25
C MET A 70 -11.46 1.31 5.15
N TRP A 71 -12.24 1.19 4.07
CA TRP A 71 -11.87 0.45 2.88
C TRP A 71 -12.06 1.30 1.63
N LEU A 72 -11.47 0.86 0.52
CA LEU A 72 -11.41 1.62 -0.73
C LEU A 72 -11.97 0.78 -1.87
N ASP A 73 -12.63 1.45 -2.81
CA ASP A 73 -13.07 0.85 -4.07
C ASP A 73 -12.61 1.68 -5.27
N TYR A 74 -12.62 1.02 -6.41
CA TYR A 74 -12.48 1.65 -7.72
C TYR A 74 -13.56 1.08 -8.64
N ASN A 75 -14.45 1.94 -9.15
CA ASN A 75 -15.56 1.56 -10.03
C ASN A 75 -16.37 0.36 -9.50
N GLY A 76 -16.66 0.34 -8.20
CA GLY A 76 -17.42 -0.73 -7.56
C GLY A 76 -16.63 -2.02 -7.28
N THR A 77 -15.32 -2.03 -7.53
CA THR A 77 -14.43 -3.14 -7.18
C THR A 77 -13.64 -2.81 -5.91
N PRO A 78 -13.82 -3.56 -4.80
CA PRO A 78 -13.04 -3.38 -3.59
C PRO A 78 -11.54 -3.62 -3.81
N LEU A 79 -10.71 -2.69 -3.33
CA LEU A 79 -9.26 -2.76 -3.50
C LEU A 79 -8.60 -3.62 -2.41
N LYS A 80 -7.89 -4.66 -2.84
CA LYS A 80 -7.16 -5.58 -1.95
C LYS A 80 -5.91 -4.91 -1.40
N TRP A 81 -5.94 -4.51 -0.12
CA TRP A 81 -4.86 -3.74 0.50
C TRP A 81 -3.47 -4.42 0.46
N HIS A 82 -3.44 -5.75 0.42
CA HIS A 82 -2.22 -6.56 0.41
C HIS A 82 -1.60 -6.68 -0.98
N TYR A 83 -2.19 -6.07 -2.01
CA TYR A 83 -1.54 -5.92 -3.32
C TYR A 83 -0.83 -4.57 -3.36
N PRO A 84 0.38 -4.49 -3.96
CA PRO A 84 1.07 -3.22 -4.16
C PRO A 84 0.20 -2.22 -4.92
N ILE A 85 0.28 -0.94 -4.55
CA ILE A 85 -0.57 0.13 -5.14
C ILE A 85 -0.42 0.19 -6.66
N GLY A 86 0.82 0.10 -7.17
CA GLY A 86 1.09 0.11 -8.60
C GLY A 86 0.43 -1.06 -9.34
N LEU A 87 0.42 -2.25 -8.73
CA LEU A 87 -0.25 -3.42 -9.30
C LEU A 87 -1.77 -3.22 -9.36
N LEU A 88 -2.37 -2.68 -8.28
CA LEU A 88 -3.79 -2.39 -8.27
C LEU A 88 -4.16 -1.38 -9.37
N TYR A 89 -3.36 -0.34 -9.57
CA TYR A 89 -3.57 0.61 -10.66
C TYR A 89 -3.44 -0.08 -12.03
N ASP A 90 -2.31 -0.75 -12.29
CA ASP A 90 -2.01 -1.35 -13.60
C ASP A 90 -3.02 -2.44 -14.00
N LEU A 91 -3.64 -3.12 -13.02
CA LEU A 91 -4.66 -4.15 -13.26
C LEU A 91 -6.04 -3.56 -13.56
N ASN A 92 -6.42 -2.45 -12.90
CA ASN A 92 -7.79 -1.94 -12.94
C ASN A 92 -7.98 -0.75 -13.89
N VAL A 93 -6.93 0.04 -14.16
CA VAL A 93 -6.99 1.26 -14.98
C VAL A 93 -6.46 0.96 -16.38
N THR A 94 -7.36 0.96 -17.37
CA THR A 94 -7.03 0.59 -18.76
C THR A 94 -6.85 1.78 -19.69
N ASP A 95 -7.42 2.92 -19.34
CA ASP A 95 -7.41 4.15 -20.15
C ASP A 95 -6.32 5.14 -19.72
N ASN A 96 -5.52 4.79 -18.70
CA ASN A 96 -4.47 5.61 -18.10
C ASN A 96 -4.93 7.02 -17.68
N GLN A 97 -6.21 7.20 -17.35
CA GLN A 97 -6.71 8.48 -16.85
C GLN A 97 -6.17 8.75 -15.44
N LEU A 98 -5.62 9.96 -15.29
CA LEU A 98 -5.10 10.47 -14.02
C LEU A 98 -5.86 11.73 -13.61
N PRO A 99 -6.04 11.97 -12.30
CA PRO A 99 -5.62 11.13 -11.18
C PRO A 99 -6.45 9.83 -11.08
N TRP A 100 -5.90 8.82 -10.41
CA TRP A 100 -6.65 7.60 -10.10
C TRP A 100 -7.71 7.92 -9.04
N ASN A 101 -8.97 7.93 -9.46
CA ASN A 101 -10.10 8.30 -8.61
C ASN A 101 -10.57 7.10 -7.77
N ILE A 102 -10.37 7.18 -6.47
CA ILE A 102 -10.73 6.16 -5.49
C ILE A 102 -11.87 6.65 -4.64
N THR A 103 -12.85 5.78 -4.41
CA THR A 103 -13.92 6.05 -3.46
C THR A 103 -13.59 5.42 -2.10
N VAL A 104 -13.88 6.18 -1.04
CA VAL A 104 -13.57 5.86 0.35
C VAL A 104 -14.85 5.45 1.05
N HIS A 105 -14.78 4.37 1.81
CA HIS A 105 -15.91 3.83 2.56
C HIS A 105 -15.57 3.60 4.04
N PHE A 106 -16.56 3.77 4.91
CA PHE A 106 -16.52 3.50 6.35
C PHE A 106 -17.63 2.54 6.83
N ASP A 107 -18.59 2.17 5.98
CA ASP A 107 -19.62 1.17 6.29
C ASP A 107 -19.48 -0.07 5.40
N LYS A 108 -20.29 -1.11 5.64
CA LYS A 108 -20.49 -2.27 4.73
C LYS A 108 -19.19 -2.89 4.20
N PHE A 109 -18.23 -3.16 5.09
CA PHE A 109 -16.94 -3.75 4.70
C PHE A 109 -17.14 -5.08 3.94
N PRO A 110 -16.57 -5.24 2.73
CA PRO A 110 -16.77 -6.42 1.89
C PRO A 110 -15.86 -7.59 2.31
N ALA A 111 -16.15 -8.17 3.48
CA ALA A 111 -15.34 -9.23 4.11
C ALA A 111 -15.18 -10.51 3.27
N ASN A 112 -16.04 -10.73 2.28
CA ASN A 112 -15.97 -11.86 1.35
C ASN A 112 -14.99 -11.61 0.18
N GLU A 113 -14.55 -10.37 -0.04
CA GLU A 113 -13.74 -9.97 -1.19
C GLU A 113 -12.35 -9.45 -0.80
N ILE A 114 -12.25 -8.79 0.35
CA ILE A 114 -10.99 -8.23 0.86
C ILE A 114 -10.73 -8.67 2.30
N LEU A 115 -9.44 -8.74 2.65
CA LEU A 115 -8.98 -9.07 3.99
C LEU A 115 -9.06 -7.84 4.89
N HIS A 116 -9.36 -8.03 6.17
CA HIS A 116 -9.16 -7.00 7.19
C HIS A 116 -7.67 -6.64 7.34
N CYS A 117 -7.39 -5.37 7.65
CA CYS A 117 -6.07 -4.85 7.95
C CYS A 117 -6.09 -4.17 9.34
N PRO A 118 -6.06 -4.95 10.44
CA PRO A 118 -6.29 -4.42 11.78
C PRO A 118 -5.18 -3.48 12.26
N SER A 119 -3.98 -3.55 11.68
CA SER A 119 -2.85 -2.75 12.12
C SER A 119 -1.74 -2.67 11.08
N ARG A 120 -0.75 -1.82 11.32
CA ARG A 120 0.46 -1.71 10.47
C ARG A 120 1.32 -2.96 10.55
N GLU A 121 1.33 -3.64 11.69
CA GLU A 121 2.05 -4.89 11.91
C GLU A 121 1.49 -6.03 11.03
N ALA A 122 0.20 -6.00 10.69
CA ALA A 122 -0.38 -6.94 9.73
C ALA A 122 0.23 -6.74 8.33
N VAL A 123 0.44 -5.48 7.91
CA VAL A 123 1.10 -5.15 6.64
C VAL A 123 2.57 -5.58 6.64
N GLU A 124 3.29 -5.31 7.73
CA GLU A 124 4.68 -5.78 7.91
C GLU A 124 4.77 -7.31 7.82
N SER A 125 3.87 -8.02 8.50
CA SER A 125 3.82 -9.48 8.50
C SER A 125 3.56 -10.02 7.10
N HIS A 126 2.62 -9.43 6.36
CA HIS A 126 2.35 -9.77 4.97
C HIS A 126 3.57 -9.54 4.07
N PHE A 127 4.17 -8.35 4.15
CA PHE A 127 5.37 -8.01 3.39
C PHE A 127 6.53 -8.99 3.65
N MET A 128 6.79 -9.33 4.91
CA MET A 128 7.82 -10.30 5.26
C MET A 128 7.47 -11.72 4.83
N SER A 129 6.18 -12.08 4.79
CA SER A 129 5.73 -13.37 4.24
C SER A 129 6.08 -13.47 2.75
N CYS A 130 5.79 -12.42 1.97
CA CYS A 130 6.12 -12.40 0.54
C CYS A 130 7.63 -12.46 0.29
N ILE A 131 8.46 -11.77 1.09
CA ILE A 131 9.92 -11.87 0.97
C ILE A 131 10.41 -13.29 1.23
N LYS A 132 9.90 -13.93 2.29
CA LYS A 132 10.29 -15.31 2.63
C LYS A 132 9.89 -16.28 1.53
N GLU A 133 8.68 -16.16 1.00
CA GLU A 133 8.21 -16.97 -0.13
C GLU A 133 9.08 -16.78 -1.37
N ALA A 134 9.41 -15.52 -1.72
CA ALA A 134 10.32 -15.24 -2.82
C ALA A 134 11.72 -15.85 -2.60
N ASP A 135 12.22 -15.85 -1.36
CA ASP A 135 13.51 -16.45 -1.02
C ASP A 135 13.47 -17.99 -1.03
N VAL A 136 12.34 -18.62 -0.72
CA VAL A 136 12.14 -20.07 -0.92
C VAL A 136 12.38 -20.42 -2.38
N LEU A 137 11.77 -19.66 -3.30
CA LEU A 137 11.86 -19.94 -4.73
C LEU A 137 13.25 -19.68 -5.29
N LYS A 138 13.92 -18.60 -4.85
CA LYS A 138 15.24 -18.21 -5.37
C LYS A 138 16.38 -19.00 -4.74
N HIS A 139 16.34 -19.21 -3.41
CA HIS A 139 17.48 -19.67 -2.62
C HIS A 139 17.12 -20.73 -1.58
N ARG A 140 15.92 -21.34 -1.64
CA ARG A 140 15.45 -22.32 -0.65
C ARG A 140 15.51 -21.77 0.79
N SER A 141 15.15 -20.49 0.95
CA SER A 141 15.12 -19.74 2.21
C SER A 141 16.47 -19.50 2.89
N GLN A 142 17.60 -19.82 2.23
CA GLN A 142 18.92 -19.75 2.86
C GLN A 142 19.33 -18.32 3.21
N ILE A 143 18.98 -17.33 2.40
CA ILE A 143 19.43 -15.96 2.63
C ILE A 143 18.58 -15.31 3.73
N VAL A 144 17.25 -15.35 3.61
CA VAL A 144 16.34 -14.69 4.56
C VAL A 144 16.42 -15.30 5.97
N SER A 145 16.67 -16.61 6.07
CA SER A 145 16.76 -17.31 7.36
C SER A 145 18.06 -17.01 8.10
N ASN A 146 19.13 -16.68 7.37
CA ASN A 146 20.43 -16.30 7.95
C ASN A 146 20.53 -14.81 8.29
N MET A 147 19.53 -13.99 7.90
CA MET A 147 19.46 -12.59 8.28
C MET A 147 19.11 -12.42 9.76
N GLN A 148 19.68 -11.39 10.37
CA GLN A 148 19.32 -10.98 11.73
C GLN A 148 17.99 -10.23 11.75
N LYS A 149 17.26 -10.27 12.87
CA LYS A 149 15.99 -9.53 13.05
C LYS A 149 16.10 -8.05 12.69
N LYS A 150 17.23 -7.40 13.00
CA LYS A 150 17.48 -6.00 12.64
C LYS A 150 17.49 -5.76 11.12
N GLU A 151 17.90 -6.74 10.34
CA GLU A 151 17.94 -6.66 8.87
C GLU A 151 16.54 -6.81 8.29
N HIS A 152 15.70 -7.70 8.85
CA HIS A 152 14.27 -7.77 8.53
C HIS A 152 13.58 -6.44 8.82
N ASN A 153 13.81 -5.88 10.01
CA ASN A 153 13.26 -4.57 10.37
C ASN A 153 13.78 -3.46 9.44
N GLN A 154 15.03 -3.53 8.98
CA GLN A 154 15.58 -2.54 8.07
C GLN A 154 14.95 -2.61 6.67
N LEU A 155 14.63 -3.79 6.15
CA LEU A 155 13.85 -3.95 4.92
C LEU A 155 12.48 -3.29 5.07
N TRP A 156 11.77 -3.60 6.16
CA TRP A 156 10.46 -3.03 6.44
C TRP A 156 10.49 -1.50 6.57
N LEU A 157 11.37 -0.96 7.41
CA LEU A 157 11.49 0.48 7.62
C LEU A 157 11.95 1.21 6.35
N GLY A 158 12.75 0.55 5.51
CA GLY A 158 13.14 1.04 4.20
C GLY A 158 11.94 1.25 3.28
N LEU A 159 11.04 0.26 3.20
CA LEU A 159 9.79 0.37 2.45
C LEU A 159 8.84 1.41 3.06
N GLN A 160 8.56 1.29 4.35
CA GLN A 160 7.58 2.11 5.06
C GLN A 160 7.90 3.61 4.98
N ASN A 161 9.18 3.97 5.08
CA ASN A 161 9.62 5.36 5.13
C ASN A 161 10.13 5.90 3.78
N ASP A 162 9.91 5.15 2.69
CA ASP A 162 10.37 5.52 1.34
C ASP A 162 11.89 5.77 1.29
N LYS A 163 12.69 4.89 1.92
CA LYS A 163 14.15 4.98 2.03
C LYS A 163 14.84 3.90 1.19
N PHE A 164 14.98 4.17 -0.10
CA PHE A 164 15.66 3.30 -1.07
C PHE A 164 17.00 2.74 -0.58
N ASP A 165 17.94 3.60 -0.16
CA ASP A 165 19.30 3.15 0.18
C ASP A 165 19.30 2.28 1.45
N GLN A 166 18.37 2.53 2.38
CA GLN A 166 18.16 1.69 3.57
C GLN A 166 17.62 0.31 3.19
N PHE A 167 16.63 0.25 2.30
CA PHE A 167 16.05 -1.00 1.79
C PHE A 167 17.09 -1.82 1.01
N TRP A 168 17.74 -1.20 0.03
CA TRP A 168 18.69 -1.88 -0.86
C TRP A 168 20.00 -2.29 -0.20
N ALA A 169 20.38 -1.66 0.93
CA ALA A 169 21.50 -2.12 1.72
C ALA A 169 21.34 -3.58 2.20
N ILE A 170 20.09 -4.02 2.42
CA ILE A 170 19.78 -5.41 2.79
C ILE A 170 19.27 -6.21 1.58
N ASN A 171 18.36 -5.63 0.78
CA ASN A 171 17.70 -6.34 -0.32
C ASN A 171 18.69 -6.85 -1.37
N LYS A 172 19.84 -6.20 -1.55
CA LYS A 172 20.89 -6.69 -2.46
C LYS A 172 21.35 -8.12 -2.16
N LYS A 173 21.36 -8.53 -0.88
CA LYS A 173 21.71 -9.91 -0.47
C LYS A 173 20.72 -10.93 -1.03
N LEU A 174 19.44 -10.54 -1.13
CA LEU A 174 18.36 -11.36 -1.70
C LEU A 174 18.38 -11.37 -3.23
N MET A 175 19.29 -10.65 -3.88
CA MET A 175 19.41 -10.59 -5.34
C MET A 175 20.73 -11.19 -5.84
N GLU A 176 21.57 -11.69 -4.93
CA GLU A 176 22.77 -12.45 -5.30
C GLU A 176 22.34 -13.81 -5.87
N PRO A 177 22.97 -14.29 -6.95
CA PRO A 177 22.67 -15.60 -7.50
C PRO A 177 22.97 -16.71 -6.48
N GLY A 178 22.04 -17.65 -6.33
CA GLY A 178 22.18 -18.83 -5.46
C GLY A 178 23.04 -19.94 -6.03
#